data_AF-A0A3M7NI53-F1
#
_entry.id   AF-A0A3M7NI53-F1
#
_cell.length_a   1.000
_cell.length_b   1.000
_cell.length_c   1.000
_cell.angle_alpha   90.00
_cell.angle_beta   90.00
_cell.angle_gamma   90.00
#
_symmetry.space_group_name_H-M   'P 1'
#
loop_
_entity.id
_entity.type
_entity.pdbx_description
1 polymer ?
#
loop_
_entity_poly.entity_id
_entity_poly.type
_entity_poly.pdbx_seq_one_letter_code
_entity_poly.pdbx_strand_id
1 'polypeptide(L)'
;MADLKPPFTKETAQQKLKFAQDMWNTCDPERVARGYTSDCIWRNRGVFIQGCTDQIVALLTAKWNKERNYRLRKELFCVGGDHNEKIAVQFWYEYQDAHDGMQWKRCYGLEDWTFDQKGKMKKRMMSGNEVVLGIWGSGEGIAELGVEGRWFRDGVDVDADEVTRLITEKHY
;
A
#
# COMPACT_ATOMS: atom_id res chain seq x y z
N MET A 1 2.71 -24.12 6.87
CA MET A 1 2.61 -22.69 6.48
C MET A 1 1.85 -21.98 7.57
N ALA A 2 2.34 -20.84 8.05
CA ALA A 2 1.67 -20.08 9.09
C ALA A 2 0.23 -19.78 8.66
N ASP A 3 -0.72 -20.05 9.54
CA ASP A 3 -2.12 -19.80 9.29
C ASP A 3 -2.32 -18.27 9.34
N LEU A 4 -2.28 -17.62 8.17
CA LEU A 4 -2.37 -16.16 8.02
C LEU A 4 -3.79 -15.64 8.24
N LYS A 5 -4.38 -16.01 9.38
CA LYS A 5 -5.73 -15.70 9.83
C LYS A 5 -5.71 -15.31 11.31
N PRO A 6 -6.73 -14.58 11.80
CA PRO A 6 -6.81 -14.22 13.21
C PRO A 6 -7.07 -15.44 14.11
N PRO A 7 -6.71 -15.36 15.42
CA PRO A 7 -6.09 -14.22 16.11
C PRO A 7 -4.62 -14.01 15.70
N PHE A 8 -4.25 -12.78 15.37
CA PHE A 8 -2.88 -12.47 14.95
C PHE A 8 -1.94 -12.27 16.14
N THR A 9 -0.76 -12.85 16.04
CA THR A 9 0.44 -12.42 16.77
C THR A 9 1.16 -11.32 15.98
N LYS A 10 2.11 -10.61 16.61
CA LYS A 10 2.94 -9.63 15.88
C LYS A 10 3.64 -10.26 14.67
N GLU A 11 4.16 -11.47 14.82
CA GLU A 11 4.87 -12.20 13.76
C GLU A 11 3.95 -12.59 12.60
N THR A 12 2.78 -13.16 12.90
CA THR A 12 1.80 -13.56 11.86
C THR A 12 1.16 -12.35 11.19
N ALA A 13 0.96 -11.24 11.92
CA ALA A 13 0.54 -9.97 11.35
C ALA A 13 1.60 -9.39 10.40
N GLN A 14 2.89 -9.44 10.77
CA GLN A 14 3.99 -9.01 9.92
C GLN A 14 4.03 -9.83 8.61
N GLN A 15 3.89 -11.15 8.71
CA GLN A 15 3.82 -12.02 7.54
C GLN A 15 2.59 -11.72 6.67
N LYS A 16 1.42 -11.48 7.28
CA LYS A 16 0.19 -11.09 6.58
C LYS A 16 0.36 -9.76 5.84
N LEU A 17 1.01 -8.80 6.49
CA LEU A 17 1.30 -7.49 5.93
C LEU A 17 2.25 -7.58 4.74
N LYS A 18 3.30 -8.41 4.83
CA LYS A 18 4.24 -8.64 3.73
C LYS A 18 3.57 -9.31 2.53
N PHE A 19 2.76 -10.34 2.79
CA PHE A 19 1.93 -10.94 1.75
C PHE A 19 1.02 -9.90 1.07
N ALA A 20 0.39 -9.01 1.83
CA ALA A 20 -0.42 -7.93 1.26
C ALA A 20 0.41 -6.92 0.45
N GLN A 21 1.61 -6.55 0.93
CA GLN A 21 2.54 -5.68 0.21
C GLN A 21 2.89 -6.26 -1.17
N ASP A 22 3.32 -7.53 -1.20
CA ASP A 22 3.72 -8.22 -2.43
C ASP A 22 2.55 -8.31 -3.41
N MET A 23 1.37 -8.64 -2.91
CA MET A 23 0.16 -8.71 -3.73
C MET A 23 -0.19 -7.35 -4.35
N TRP A 24 -0.07 -6.26 -3.62
CA TRP A 24 -0.31 -4.91 -4.17
C TRP A 24 0.79 -4.48 -5.15
N ASN A 25 2.03 -4.89 -4.95
CA ASN A 25 3.14 -4.62 -5.88
C ASN A 25 3.00 -5.39 -7.21
N THR A 26 2.19 -6.46 -7.28
CA THR A 26 1.85 -7.09 -8.58
C THR A 26 1.06 -6.18 -9.51
N CYS A 27 0.39 -5.15 -8.97
CA CYS A 27 -0.52 -4.29 -9.72
C CYS A 27 -1.62 -5.05 -10.50
N ASP A 28 -2.02 -6.23 -10.01
CA ASP A 28 -3.06 -7.08 -10.60
C ASP A 28 -4.38 -6.92 -9.81
N PRO A 29 -5.41 -6.25 -10.40
CA PRO A 29 -6.68 -5.98 -9.73
C PRO A 29 -7.41 -7.23 -9.25
N GLU A 30 -7.47 -8.25 -10.10
CA GLU A 30 -8.20 -9.49 -9.78
C GLU A 30 -7.49 -10.25 -8.66
N ARG A 31 -6.16 -10.33 -8.74
CA ARG A 31 -5.35 -11.00 -7.74
C ARG A 31 -5.45 -10.32 -6.37
N VAL A 32 -5.44 -9.00 -6.32
CA VAL A 32 -5.63 -8.25 -5.07
C VAL A 32 -7.06 -8.42 -4.55
N ALA A 33 -8.08 -8.33 -5.41
CA ALA A 33 -9.48 -8.42 -5.00
C ALA A 33 -9.85 -9.77 -4.34
N ARG A 34 -9.14 -10.87 -4.67
CA ARG A 34 -9.33 -12.19 -4.03
C ARG A 34 -9.04 -12.21 -2.52
N GLY A 35 -8.28 -11.25 -2.00
CA GLY A 35 -7.96 -11.12 -0.57
C GLY A 35 -9.12 -10.63 0.30
N TYR A 36 -10.23 -10.20 -0.30
CA TYR A 36 -11.36 -9.56 0.37
C TYR A 36 -12.59 -10.47 0.39
N THR A 37 -13.47 -10.28 1.38
CA THR A 37 -14.78 -10.94 1.42
C THR A 37 -15.73 -10.31 0.40
N SER A 38 -16.76 -11.06 -0.01
CA SER A 38 -17.75 -10.58 -1.00
C SER A 38 -18.59 -9.40 -0.49
N ASP A 39 -18.70 -9.25 0.82
CA ASP A 39 -19.41 -8.19 1.55
C ASP A 39 -18.46 -7.12 2.14
N CYS A 40 -17.20 -7.10 1.69
CA CYS A 40 -16.18 -6.24 2.26
C CYS A 40 -16.56 -4.74 2.16
N ILE A 41 -16.27 -4.00 3.23
CA ILE A 41 -16.47 -2.55 3.29
C ILE A 41 -15.13 -1.84 3.09
N TRP A 42 -15.05 -1.04 2.04
CA TRP A 42 -13.88 -0.23 1.73
C TRP A 42 -14.18 1.25 1.82
N ARG A 43 -13.26 1.98 2.43
CA ARG A 43 -13.09 3.40 2.18
C ARG A 43 -11.67 3.63 1.69
N ASN A 44 -11.54 4.19 0.50
CA ASN A 44 -10.27 4.65 -0.04
C ASN A 44 -10.36 6.16 -0.22
N ARG A 45 -9.72 6.91 0.69
CA ARG A 45 -9.86 8.37 0.76
C ARG A 45 -11.33 8.78 0.90
N GLY A 46 -11.89 9.48 -0.08
CA GLY A 46 -13.29 9.88 -0.13
C GLY A 46 -14.21 8.89 -0.86
N VAL A 47 -13.69 7.78 -1.39
CA VAL A 47 -14.47 6.79 -2.14
C VAL A 47 -14.86 5.63 -1.24
N PHE A 48 -16.14 5.28 -1.25
CA PHE A 48 -16.71 4.14 -0.52
C PHE A 48 -17.11 3.04 -1.49
N ILE A 49 -16.80 1.81 -1.13
CA ILE A 49 -17.19 0.59 -1.85
C ILE A 49 -17.77 -0.37 -0.83
N GLN A 50 -18.93 -0.94 -1.14
CA GLN A 50 -19.56 -1.95 -0.31
C GLN A 50 -19.94 -3.15 -1.19
N GLY A 51 -19.35 -4.30 -0.88
CA GLY A 51 -19.82 -5.60 -1.33
C GLY A 51 -19.92 -5.79 -2.84
N CYS A 52 -18.79 -5.88 -3.53
CA CYS A 52 -18.64 -6.58 -4.82
C CYS A 52 -17.15 -6.63 -5.19
N THR A 53 -16.62 -7.81 -5.50
CA THR A 53 -15.25 -7.96 -6.01
C THR A 53 -15.01 -7.10 -7.26
N ASP A 54 -16.03 -6.93 -8.11
CA ASP A 54 -15.92 -6.19 -9.37
C ASP A 54 -15.71 -4.68 -9.14
N GLN A 55 -16.33 -4.10 -8.10
CA GLN A 55 -16.11 -2.68 -7.77
C GLN A 55 -14.68 -2.43 -7.28
N ILE A 56 -14.12 -3.38 -6.51
CA ILE A 56 -12.73 -3.34 -6.08
C ILE A 56 -11.81 -3.45 -7.30
N VAL A 57 -12.07 -4.40 -8.19
CA VAL A 57 -11.32 -4.56 -9.45
C VAL A 57 -11.37 -3.28 -10.27
N ALA A 58 -12.55 -2.70 -10.49
CA ALA A 58 -12.69 -1.46 -11.26
C ALA A 58 -11.89 -0.29 -10.65
N LEU A 59 -11.94 -0.11 -9.32
CA LEU A 59 -11.17 0.92 -8.64
C LEU A 59 -9.66 0.69 -8.80
N LEU A 60 -9.20 -0.55 -8.63
CA LEU A 60 -7.78 -0.89 -8.73
C LEU A 60 -7.26 -0.76 -10.17
N THR A 61 -8.06 -1.14 -11.16
CA THR A 61 -7.77 -0.92 -12.59
C THR A 61 -7.62 0.56 -12.89
N ALA A 62 -8.54 1.40 -12.44
CA ALA A 62 -8.44 2.85 -12.60
C ALA A 62 -7.21 3.42 -11.89
N LYS A 63 -6.91 2.93 -10.68
CA LYS A 63 -5.74 3.31 -9.89
C LYS A 63 -4.45 3.06 -10.67
N TRP A 64 -4.20 1.84 -11.16
CA TRP A 64 -2.93 1.53 -11.84
C TRP A 64 -2.87 1.94 -13.31
N ASN A 65 -4.00 2.34 -13.90
CA ASN A 65 -3.98 3.08 -15.17
C ASN A 65 -3.42 4.49 -15.00
N LYS A 66 -3.71 5.13 -13.87
CA LYS A 66 -3.19 6.44 -13.50
C LYS A 66 -1.79 6.35 -12.89
N GLU A 67 -1.61 5.49 -11.90
CA GLU A 67 -0.40 5.36 -11.09
C GLU A 67 0.57 4.33 -11.69
N ARG A 68 1.42 4.79 -12.61
CA ARG A 68 2.43 3.98 -13.28
C ARG A 68 3.68 3.84 -12.43
N ASN A 69 4.49 2.81 -12.71
CA ASN A 69 5.74 2.51 -12.00
C ASN A 69 5.55 2.46 -10.46
N TYR A 70 4.39 1.93 -10.06
CA TYR A 70 3.95 1.85 -8.68
C TYR A 70 4.84 0.91 -7.86
N ARG A 71 5.36 1.41 -6.73
CA ARG A 71 6.10 0.62 -5.75
C ARG A 71 5.63 0.97 -4.33
N LEU A 72 5.29 -0.04 -3.54
CA LEU A 72 4.68 0.10 -2.22
C LEU A 72 5.51 -0.62 -1.15
N ARG A 73 5.72 0.08 -0.05
CA ARG A 73 6.21 -0.44 1.23
C ARG A 73 5.12 -0.32 2.27
N LYS A 74 4.90 -1.39 3.03
CA LYS A 74 4.01 -1.42 4.20
C LYS A 74 4.83 -1.74 5.45
N GLU A 75 4.39 -1.21 6.58
CA GLU A 75 4.92 -1.50 7.91
C GLU A 75 3.80 -1.67 8.93
N LEU A 76 4.00 -2.64 9.82
CA LEU A 76 3.04 -2.96 10.85
C LEU A 76 3.05 -1.87 11.91
N PHE A 77 1.92 -1.19 12.09
CA PHE A 77 1.77 -0.18 13.13
C PHE A 77 1.28 -0.82 14.44
N CYS A 78 0.18 -1.57 14.38
CA CYS A 78 -0.30 -2.33 15.53
C CYS A 78 -1.19 -3.52 15.12
N VAL A 79 -1.35 -4.44 16.07
CA VAL A 79 -2.35 -5.52 16.04
C VAL A 79 -3.32 -5.27 17.17
N GLY A 80 -4.62 -5.48 16.95
CA GLY A 80 -5.63 -5.29 17.98
C GLY A 80 -6.99 -5.84 17.58
N GLY A 81 -8.05 -5.31 18.20
CA GLY A 81 -9.37 -5.93 18.20
C GLY A 81 -9.53 -6.89 19.38
N ASP A 82 -10.77 -7.23 19.71
CA ASP A 82 -11.09 -8.04 20.89
C ASP A 82 -10.53 -9.46 20.79
N HIS A 83 -10.26 -9.91 19.56
CA HIS A 83 -9.71 -11.22 19.23
C HIS A 83 -8.46 -11.12 18.35
N ASN A 84 -7.73 -10.01 18.41
CA ASN A 84 -6.56 -9.74 17.55
C ASN A 84 -6.85 -9.92 16.06
N GLU A 85 -8.02 -9.49 15.59
CA GLU A 85 -8.48 -9.59 14.20
C GLU A 85 -8.31 -8.31 13.39
N LYS A 86 -7.71 -7.28 13.98
CA LYS A 86 -7.45 -5.98 13.35
C LYS A 86 -5.95 -5.74 13.23
N ILE A 87 -5.56 -5.14 12.12
CA ILE A 87 -4.19 -4.71 11.86
C ILE A 87 -4.23 -3.25 11.39
N ALA A 88 -3.48 -2.39 12.07
CA ALA A 88 -3.20 -1.04 11.58
C ALA A 88 -1.84 -1.03 10.88
N VAL A 89 -1.78 -0.33 9.76
CA VAL A 89 -0.65 -0.36 8.82
C VAL A 89 -0.28 1.06 8.45
N GLN A 90 1.02 1.36 8.51
CA GLN A 90 1.58 2.52 7.82
C GLN A 90 2.15 2.07 6.49
N PHE A 91 1.99 2.91 5.47
CA PHE A 91 2.53 2.60 4.16
C PHE A 91 3.00 3.84 3.42
N TRP A 92 3.89 3.58 2.47
CA TRP A 92 4.38 4.55 1.52
C TRP A 92 4.41 3.92 0.15
N TYR A 93 3.94 4.64 -0.86
CA TYR A 93 4.15 4.21 -2.24
C TYR A 93 4.61 5.36 -3.11
N GLU A 94 5.45 5.05 -4.09
CA GLU A 94 5.89 5.96 -5.13
C GLU A 94 5.30 5.53 -6.46
N TYR A 95 4.94 6.51 -7.28
CA TYR A 95 4.37 6.29 -8.60
C TYR A 95 4.60 7.51 -9.51
N GLN A 96 4.41 7.31 -10.81
CA GLN A 96 4.27 8.37 -11.79
C GLN A 96 2.81 8.50 -12.21
N ASP A 97 2.31 9.73 -12.28
CA ASP A 97 0.93 9.98 -12.66
C ASP A 97 0.83 10.17 -14.18
N ALA A 98 0.17 9.23 -14.86
CA ALA A 98 0.01 9.25 -16.31
C ALA A 98 -0.81 10.45 -16.82
N HIS A 99 -1.51 11.16 -15.93
CA HIS A 99 -2.40 12.27 -16.30
C HIS A 99 -1.77 13.65 -16.10
N ASP A 100 -0.54 13.74 -15.57
CA ASP A 100 0.12 15.02 -15.27
C ASP A 100 1.53 15.15 -15.85
N GLY A 101 1.83 14.40 -16.91
CA GLY A 101 3.16 14.40 -17.51
C GLY A 101 4.14 13.46 -16.82
N MET A 102 3.64 12.41 -16.16
CA MET A 102 4.46 11.38 -15.50
C MET A 102 5.26 11.92 -14.31
N GLN A 103 4.72 12.91 -13.59
CA GLN A 103 5.37 13.45 -12.40
C GLN A 103 5.44 12.41 -11.30
N TRP A 104 6.58 12.36 -10.62
CA TRP A 104 6.77 11.44 -9.52
C TRP A 104 6.10 11.96 -8.25
N LYS A 105 5.37 11.07 -7.59
CA LYS A 105 4.68 11.36 -6.33
C LYS A 105 4.99 10.28 -5.31
N ARG A 106 5.01 10.67 -4.05
CA ARG A 106 4.98 9.74 -2.92
C ARG A 106 3.70 9.93 -2.14
N CYS A 107 2.94 8.86 -1.95
CA CYS A 107 1.84 8.84 -1.02
C CYS A 107 2.32 8.34 0.34
N TYR A 108 1.96 9.07 1.39
CA TYR A 108 2.04 8.67 2.78
C TYR A 108 0.64 8.23 3.21
N GLY A 109 0.49 7.08 3.86
CA GLY A 109 -0.83 6.68 4.31
C GLY A 109 -0.88 5.69 5.46
N LEU A 110 -2.11 5.54 5.95
CA LEU A 110 -2.49 4.64 7.02
C LEU A 110 -3.68 3.79 6.56
N GLU A 111 -3.64 2.50 6.89
CA GLU A 111 -4.75 1.57 6.64
C GLU A 111 -5.15 0.88 7.94
N ASP A 112 -6.46 0.75 8.14
CA ASP A 112 -7.07 -0.12 9.15
C ASP A 112 -7.69 -1.31 8.41
N TRP A 113 -7.25 -2.51 8.79
CA TRP A 113 -7.74 -3.78 8.25
C TRP A 113 -8.48 -4.54 9.33
N THR A 114 -9.66 -5.06 9.02
CA THR A 114 -10.36 -6.04 9.87
C THR A 114 -10.58 -7.33 9.08
N PHE A 115 -10.24 -8.46 9.68
CA PHE A 115 -10.29 -9.77 9.05
C PHE A 115 -11.49 -10.61 9.52
N ASP A 116 -11.90 -11.57 8.70
CA ASP A 116 -12.79 -12.65 9.08
C ASP A 116 -12.00 -13.85 9.65
N GLN A 117 -12.71 -14.86 10.17
CA GLN A 117 -12.09 -16.07 10.73
C GLN A 117 -11.37 -16.92 9.68
N LYS A 118 -11.61 -16.69 8.39
CA LYS A 118 -10.94 -17.37 7.27
C LYS A 118 -9.70 -16.60 6.80
N GLY A 119 -9.37 -15.47 7.42
CA GLY A 119 -8.22 -14.64 7.09
C GLY A 119 -8.41 -13.73 5.87
N LYS A 120 -9.64 -13.55 5.38
CA LYS A 120 -9.98 -12.55 4.36
C LYS A 120 -10.30 -11.20 5.00
N MET A 121 -9.98 -10.11 4.31
CA MET A 121 -10.32 -8.77 4.80
C MET A 121 -11.81 -8.50 4.57
N LYS A 122 -12.56 -8.21 5.65
CA LYS A 122 -13.97 -7.78 5.60
C LYS A 122 -14.15 -6.27 5.71
N LYS A 123 -13.11 -5.55 6.14
CA LYS A 123 -13.09 -4.09 6.18
C LYS A 123 -11.68 -3.58 5.86
N ARG A 124 -11.60 -2.55 5.01
CA ARG A 124 -10.38 -1.79 4.73
C ARG A 124 -10.67 -0.30 4.70
N MET A 125 -10.10 0.44 5.65
CA MET A 125 -10.18 1.90 5.66
C MET A 125 -8.79 2.45 5.37
N MET A 126 -8.63 3.17 4.27
CA MET A 126 -7.36 3.79 3.89
C MET A 126 -7.51 5.30 3.79
N SER A 127 -6.57 6.00 4.44
CA SER A 127 -6.33 7.42 4.25
C SER A 127 -4.88 7.61 3.82
N GLY A 128 -4.64 8.56 2.93
CA GLY A 128 -3.30 8.92 2.52
C GLY A 128 -3.28 10.26 1.79
N ASN A 129 -2.10 10.84 1.70
CA ASN A 129 -1.84 12.13 1.08
C ASN A 129 -0.53 12.06 0.28
N GLU A 130 -0.52 12.72 -0.87
CA GLU A 130 0.62 12.74 -1.77
C GLU A 130 1.45 14.01 -1.61
N VAL A 131 2.76 13.83 -1.76
CA VAL A 131 3.69 14.91 -2.06
C VAL A 131 4.28 14.67 -3.44
N VAL A 132 4.54 15.77 -4.14
CA VAL A 132 5.27 15.76 -5.41
C VAL A 132 6.77 15.62 -5.09
N LEU A 133 7.45 14.70 -5.77
CA LEU A 133 8.90 14.46 -5.63
C LEU A 133 9.69 15.26 -6.68
N GLY A 134 11.00 15.41 -6.51
CA GLY A 134 11.83 16.23 -7.39
C GLY A 134 12.32 17.51 -6.70
N ILE A 135 13.35 18.13 -7.29
CA ILE A 135 14.06 19.26 -6.66
C ILE A 135 13.06 20.40 -6.37
N TRP A 136 13.06 20.89 -5.14
CA TRP A 136 12.16 21.95 -4.66
C TRP A 136 10.65 21.65 -4.80
N GLY A 137 10.25 20.38 -4.94
CA GLY A 137 8.85 19.98 -5.13
C GLY A 137 8.34 20.20 -6.56
N SER A 138 9.25 20.25 -7.55
CA SER A 138 8.92 20.50 -8.97
C SER A 138 8.17 19.36 -9.68
N GLY A 139 8.23 18.13 -9.19
CA GLY A 139 7.64 16.97 -9.88
C GLY A 139 8.57 16.30 -10.88
N GLU A 140 9.73 16.90 -11.14
CA GLU A 140 10.65 16.48 -12.19
C GLU A 140 11.93 15.86 -11.62
N GLY A 141 12.39 14.77 -12.24
CA GLY A 141 13.73 14.22 -12.01
C GLY A 141 14.71 14.73 -13.05
N ILE A 142 15.97 14.92 -12.66
CA ILE A 142 17.04 15.20 -13.61
C ILE A 142 17.56 13.86 -14.14
N ALA A 143 17.78 13.75 -15.45
CA ALA A 143 18.24 12.51 -16.09
C ALA A 143 19.55 11.95 -15.49
N GLU A 144 20.42 12.81 -14.95
CA GLU A 144 21.75 12.46 -14.43
C GLU A 144 21.75 12.06 -12.94
N LEU A 145 20.78 12.54 -12.15
CA LEU A 145 20.69 12.33 -10.69
C LEU A 145 19.47 11.48 -10.29
N GLY A 146 18.59 11.18 -11.24
CA GLY A 146 17.26 10.66 -10.97
C GLY A 146 16.33 11.72 -10.38
N VAL A 147 15.22 11.26 -9.80
CA VAL A 147 14.28 12.14 -9.09
C VAL A 147 14.77 12.28 -7.66
N GLU A 148 15.17 13.49 -7.27
CA GLU A 148 15.60 13.77 -5.92
C GLU A 148 14.53 13.33 -4.91
N GLY A 149 14.97 12.65 -3.87
CA GLY A 149 14.13 12.24 -2.76
C GLY A 149 13.46 10.88 -2.91
N ARG A 150 13.50 10.19 -4.06
CA ARG A 150 12.92 8.83 -4.21
C ARG A 150 13.60 7.80 -3.29
N TRP A 151 12.76 6.94 -2.70
CA TRP A 151 13.19 5.82 -1.86
C TRP A 151 13.18 4.50 -2.62
N PHE A 152 12.18 4.28 -3.49
CA PHE A 152 11.99 3.00 -4.15
C PHE A 152 12.60 3.03 -5.55
N ARG A 153 13.93 2.99 -5.64
CA ARG A 153 14.67 3.05 -6.92
C ARG A 153 14.50 1.76 -7.73
N ASP A 154 14.76 1.86 -9.04
CA ASP A 154 14.65 0.69 -9.91
C ASP A 154 15.73 -0.36 -9.59
N GLY A 155 15.33 -1.62 -9.61
CA GLY A 155 16.17 -2.74 -9.18
C GLY A 155 16.37 -2.90 -7.67
N VAL A 156 15.89 -1.94 -6.86
CA VAL A 156 15.98 -1.99 -5.39
C VAL A 156 14.70 -2.58 -4.81
N ASP A 157 14.86 -3.55 -3.91
CA ASP A 157 13.76 -4.11 -3.12
C ASP A 157 13.25 -3.05 -2.12
N VAL A 158 11.94 -2.87 -2.02
CA VAL A 158 11.31 -1.93 -1.08
C VAL A 158 11.61 -2.29 0.39
N ASP A 159 12.01 -3.53 0.65
CA ASP A 159 12.39 -4.05 1.96
C ASP A 159 13.91 -4.00 2.22
N ALA A 160 14.71 -3.50 1.27
CA ALA A 160 16.17 -3.41 1.44
C ALA A 160 16.58 -2.49 2.60
N ASP A 161 17.73 -2.78 3.20
CA ASP A 161 18.29 -2.00 4.31
C ASP A 161 18.49 -0.52 3.93
N GLU A 162 18.89 -0.24 2.68
CA GLU A 162 19.06 1.13 2.21
C GLU A 162 17.75 1.91 2.21
N VAL A 163 16.64 1.28 1.82
CA VAL A 163 15.30 1.89 1.84
C VAL A 163 14.86 2.12 3.28
N THR A 164 15.10 1.15 4.15
CA THR A 164 14.79 1.26 5.58
C THR A 164 15.56 2.42 6.22
N ARG A 165 16.85 2.61 5.88
CA ARG A 165 17.65 3.75 6.36
C ARG A 165 17.08 5.08 5.89
N LEU A 166 16.73 5.21 4.61
CA LEU A 166 16.14 6.44 4.05
C LEU A 166 14.80 6.80 4.70
N ILE A 167 13.95 5.81 4.98
CA ILE A 167 12.69 6.01 5.72
C ILE A 167 13.00 6.43 7.16
N THR A 168 13.95 5.74 7.81
CA THR A 168 14.32 6.00 9.20
C THR A 168 14.85 7.43 9.37
N GLU A 169 15.87 7.83 8.61
CA GLU A 169 16.49 9.16 8.66
C GLU A 169 15.49 10.30 8.42
N LYS A 170 14.38 10.03 7.70
CA LYS A 170 13.36 11.04 7.42
C LYS A 170 12.32 11.17 8.54
N HIS A 171 12.11 10.14 9.35
CA HIS A 171 10.97 10.02 10.26
C HIS A 171 11.33 9.77 11.73
N TYR A 172 12.56 9.37 12.02
CA TYR A 172 13.06 9.03 13.35
C TYR A 172 14.42 9.71 13.57
#